data_AF-A0A9D4M639-F1
#
_entry.id   AF-A0A9D4M639-F1
#
_cell.length_a   1.000
_cell.length_b   1.000
_cell.length_c   1.000
_cell.angle_alpha   90.00
_cell.angle_beta   90.00
_cell.angle_gamma   90.00
#
_symmetry.space_group_name_H-M   'P 1'
#
loop_
_entity.id
_entity.type
_entity.pdbx_description
1 polymer ?
#
loop_
_entity_poly.entity_id
_entity_poly.type
_entity_poly.pdbx_seq_one_letter_code
_entity_poly.pdbx_strand_id
1 'polypeptide(L)'
;MLKMKRRFGTKELPELSKVKFHQVIQGQQESLEEWADRVLTLATPAFRNLPEQYKREEIVSKFCQGCMDKEAGKHACLQRPKSIQEAIDLVRHHQYITQAVEGNKVPRGRAVNLVSSSNED
;
A
#
# COMPACT_ATOMS: atom_id res chain seq x y z
N MET A 1 13.61 24.23 42.60
CA MET A 1 13.55 22.77 42.35
C MET A 1 12.09 22.33 42.32
N LEU A 2 11.54 21.96 41.16
CA LEU A 2 10.29 21.16 41.08
C LEU A 2 10.22 20.42 39.74
N LYS A 3 10.66 19.15 39.83
CA LYS A 3 10.19 17.97 39.07
C LYS A 3 10.44 17.91 37.56
N MET A 4 11.68 17.58 37.20
CA MET A 4 11.98 16.70 36.06
C MET A 4 11.47 15.26 36.34
N LYS A 5 10.15 15.08 36.43
CA LYS A 5 9.51 13.74 36.48
C LYS A 5 8.64 13.52 35.25
N ARG A 6 9.24 13.60 34.06
CA ARG A 6 8.68 13.04 32.82
C ARG A 6 9.75 12.24 32.08
N ARG A 7 10.27 11.23 32.76
CA ARG A 7 11.05 10.14 32.17
C ARG A 7 10.46 8.87 32.77
N PHE A 8 10.23 7.84 31.95
CA PHE A 8 9.72 6.52 32.37
C PHE A 8 8.19 6.33 32.47
N GLY A 9 7.47 6.82 31.47
CA GLY A 9 6.42 6.02 30.85
C GLY A 9 6.68 6.11 29.36
N THR A 10 7.22 5.07 28.74
CA THR A 10 7.68 4.99 27.34
C THR A 10 6.52 5.17 26.36
N LYS A 11 5.91 6.35 26.34
CA LYS A 11 4.99 6.77 25.31
C LYS A 11 5.87 7.31 24.19
N GLU A 12 5.91 6.57 23.08
CA GLU A 12 6.56 7.02 21.87
C GLU A 12 6.18 8.49 21.57
N LEU A 13 7.18 9.30 21.23
CA LEU A 13 6.95 10.70 20.89
C LEU A 13 6.04 10.75 19.65
N PRO A 14 4.97 11.58 19.64
CA PRO A 14 4.05 11.67 18.51
C PRO A 14 4.74 11.90 17.17
N GLU A 15 5.84 12.67 17.17
CA GLU A 15 6.68 12.93 16.00
C GLU A 15 7.28 11.64 15.44
N LEU A 16 7.76 10.74 16.30
CA LEU A 16 8.31 9.46 15.87
C LEU A 16 7.22 8.55 15.30
N SER A 17 6.03 8.52 15.91
CA SER A 17 4.89 7.77 15.38
C SER A 17 4.46 8.30 14.01
N LYS A 18 4.47 9.63 13.80
CA LYS A 18 4.22 10.21 12.47
C LYS A 18 5.28 9.80 11.46
N VAL A 19 6.56 9.84 11.80
CA VAL A 19 7.63 9.40 10.89
C VAL A 19 7.43 7.94 10.49
N LYS A 20 7.17 7.05 11.45
CA LYS A 20 6.86 5.63 11.19
C LYS A 20 5.66 5.49 10.25
N PHE A 21 4.56 6.19 10.53
CA PHE A 21 3.37 6.17 9.69
C PHE A 21 3.68 6.55 8.24
N HIS A 22 4.44 7.63 8.00
CA HIS A 22 4.72 8.06 6.63
C HIS A 22 5.66 7.10 5.86
N GLN A 23 6.58 6.44 6.56
CA GLN A 23 7.60 5.59 5.96
C GLN A 23 7.11 4.17 5.62
N VAL A 24 6.01 3.71 6.21
CA VAL A 24 5.52 2.36 5.93
C VAL A 24 4.98 2.22 4.50
N ILE A 25 5.21 1.04 3.95
CA ILE A 25 4.66 0.53 2.70
C ILE A 25 4.15 -0.90 2.93
N GLN A 26 3.28 -1.38 2.05
CA GLN A 26 2.77 -2.75 2.03
C GLN A 26 3.93 -3.75 1.87
N GLY A 27 3.90 -4.83 2.65
CA GLY A 27 4.85 -5.93 2.53
C GLY A 27 4.58 -6.82 1.31
N GLN A 28 5.59 -7.53 0.81
CA GLN A 28 5.44 -8.37 -0.41
C GLN A 28 4.42 -9.51 -0.26
N GLN A 29 4.22 -10.01 0.96
CA GLN A 29 3.30 -11.11 1.28
C GLN A 29 2.10 -10.63 2.09
N GLU A 30 1.99 -9.32 2.29
CA GLU A 30 0.92 -8.73 3.09
C GLU A 30 -0.31 -8.51 2.21
N SER A 31 -1.46 -9.01 2.67
CA SER A 31 -2.75 -8.75 2.03
C SER A 31 -3.14 -7.26 2.11
N LEU A 32 -4.14 -6.85 1.32
CA LEU A 32 -4.64 -5.47 1.38
C LEU A 32 -5.27 -5.17 2.74
N GLU A 33 -5.92 -6.17 3.34
CA GLU A 33 -6.57 -6.10 4.64
C GLU A 33 -5.55 -5.94 5.76
N GLU A 34 -4.51 -6.79 5.79
CA GLU A 34 -3.42 -6.68 6.77
C GLU A 34 -2.68 -5.35 6.65
N TRP A 35 -2.45 -4.89 5.41
CA TRP A 35 -1.87 -3.58 5.15
C TRP A 35 -2.74 -2.45 5.70
N ALA A 36 -4.04 -2.49 5.42
CA ALA A 36 -5.00 -1.52 5.92
C ALA A 36 -5.03 -1.46 7.46
N ASP A 37 -5.08 -2.62 8.12
CA ASP A 37 -5.04 -2.73 9.58
C ASP A 37 -3.75 -2.16 10.16
N ARG A 38 -2.61 -2.38 9.49
CA ARG A 38 -1.33 -1.83 9.91
C ARG A 38 -1.28 -0.31 9.76
N VAL A 39 -1.83 0.25 8.69
CA VAL A 39 -1.97 1.72 8.51
C VAL A 39 -2.83 2.32 9.62
N LEU A 40 -3.99 1.72 9.91
CA LEU A 40 -4.89 2.16 10.99
C LEU A 40 -4.20 2.13 12.36
N THR A 41 -3.47 1.06 12.63
CA THR A 41 -2.71 0.87 13.88
C THR A 41 -1.65 1.95 14.05
N LEU A 42 -0.92 2.29 12.99
CA LEU A 42 0.12 3.33 13.03
C LEU A 42 -0.45 4.75 13.08
N ALA A 43 -1.62 4.98 12.49
CA ALA A 43 -2.29 6.29 12.53
C ALA A 43 -2.74 6.67 13.95
N THR A 44 -3.15 5.70 14.76
CA THR A 44 -3.68 5.91 16.12
C THR A 44 -2.73 6.72 17.01
N PRO A 45 -1.44 6.34 17.19
CA PRO A 45 -0.49 7.15 17.94
C PRO A 45 -0.01 8.38 17.17
N ALA A 46 0.09 8.33 15.83
CA ALA A 46 0.60 9.42 14.99
C ALA A 46 -0.32 10.66 15.00
N PHE A 47 -1.63 10.46 15.09
CA PHE A 47 -2.64 11.51 14.91
C PHE A 47 -3.67 11.58 16.03
N ARG A 48 -3.33 11.07 17.24
CA ARG A 48 -4.23 10.98 18.40
C ARG A 48 -5.04 12.25 18.68
N ASN A 49 -4.41 13.42 18.54
CA ASN A 49 -4.99 14.72 18.91
C ASN A 49 -5.57 15.50 17.72
N LEU A 50 -5.67 14.90 16.54
CA LEU A 50 -6.20 15.55 15.34
C LEU A 50 -7.68 15.20 15.12
N PRO A 51 -8.42 16.01 14.35
CA PRO A 51 -9.80 15.68 13.99
C PRO A 51 -9.91 14.34 13.25
N GLU A 52 -11.01 13.60 13.47
CA GLU A 52 -11.24 12.30 12.82
C GLU A 52 -11.21 12.39 11.29
N GLN A 53 -11.73 13.48 10.72
CA GLN A 53 -11.67 13.69 9.27
C GLN A 53 -10.22 13.72 8.76
N TYR A 54 -9.36 14.49 9.43
CA TYR A 54 -7.94 14.58 9.06
C TYR A 54 -7.27 13.20 9.16
N LYS A 55 -7.52 12.44 10.24
CA LYS A 55 -6.99 11.09 10.40
C LYS A 55 -7.39 10.19 9.24
N ARG A 56 -8.67 10.19 8.87
CA ARG A 56 -9.17 9.37 7.76
C ARG A 56 -8.51 9.73 6.44
N GLU A 57 -8.35 11.02 6.15
CA GLU A 57 -7.68 11.49 4.94
C GLU A 57 -6.22 11.02 4.88
N GLU A 58 -5.48 11.12 5.99
CA GLU A 58 -4.10 10.61 6.10
C GLU A 58 -4.03 9.09 5.93
N ILE A 59 -4.93 8.34 6.59
CA ILE A 59 -5.03 6.87 6.50
C ILE A 59 -5.25 6.44 5.05
N VAL A 60 -6.24 7.02 4.38
CA VAL A 60 -6.60 6.67 3.01
C VAL A 60 -5.45 7.00 2.05
N SER A 61 -4.88 8.20 2.18
CA SER A 61 -3.74 8.64 1.38
C SER A 61 -2.55 7.69 1.55
N LYS A 62 -2.19 7.35 2.80
CA LYS A 62 -1.08 6.45 3.10
C LYS A 62 -1.32 5.03 2.60
N PHE A 63 -2.54 4.51 2.76
CA PHE A 63 -2.90 3.19 2.24
C PHE A 63 -2.62 3.11 0.74
N CYS A 64 -3.15 4.03 -0.06
CA CYS A 64 -2.96 4.06 -1.51
C CYS A 64 -1.49 4.25 -1.91
N GLN A 65 -0.79 5.20 -1.27
CA GLN A 65 0.61 5.50 -1.59
C GLN A 65 1.58 4.39 -1.20
N GLY A 66 1.21 3.59 -0.19
CA GLY A 66 2.02 2.48 0.29
C GLY A 66 1.73 1.14 -0.39
N CYS A 67 0.75 1.05 -1.30
CA CYS A 67 0.44 -0.19 -2.00
C CYS A 67 1.67 -0.76 -2.73
N MET A 68 1.81 -2.08 -2.68
CA MET A 68 2.86 -2.81 -3.42
C MET A 68 2.65 -2.67 -4.93
N ASP A 69 1.40 -2.83 -5.39
CA ASP A 69 0.98 -2.48 -6.74
C ASP A 69 0.81 -0.95 -6.82
N LYS A 70 1.87 -0.29 -7.30
CA LYS A 70 1.95 1.17 -7.39
C LYS A 70 0.91 1.76 -8.34
N GLU A 71 0.58 1.06 -9.42
CA GLU A 71 -0.40 1.56 -10.39
C GLU A 71 -1.82 1.43 -9.84
N ALA A 72 -2.16 0.31 -9.20
CA ALA A 72 -3.44 0.17 -8.51
C ALA A 72 -3.59 1.19 -7.37
N GLY A 73 -2.54 1.40 -6.57
CA GLY A 73 -2.53 2.40 -5.49
C GLY A 73 -2.71 3.83 -6.02
N LYS A 74 -1.99 4.20 -7.07
CA LYS A 74 -2.14 5.50 -7.75
C LYS A 74 -3.54 5.68 -8.33
N HIS A 75 -4.07 4.67 -9.01
CA HIS A 75 -5.43 4.68 -9.56
C HIS A 75 -6.46 4.92 -8.44
N ALA A 76 -6.40 4.16 -7.35
CA ALA A 76 -7.29 4.33 -6.21
C ALA A 76 -7.17 5.74 -5.60
N CYS A 77 -5.96 6.27 -5.44
CA CYS A 77 -5.75 7.62 -4.90
C CYS A 77 -6.41 8.71 -5.76
N LEU A 78 -6.38 8.57 -7.09
CA LEU A 78 -6.99 9.54 -8.02
C LEU A 78 -8.53 9.57 -7.94
N GLN A 79 -9.15 8.46 -7.55
CA GLN A 79 -10.61 8.37 -7.35
C GLN A 79 -11.08 9.05 -6.05
N ARG A 80 -10.15 9.52 -5.21
CA ARG A 80 -10.43 10.23 -3.94
C ARG A 80 -11.38 9.48 -2.99
N PRO A 81 -11.07 8.21 -2.64
CA PRO A 81 -11.87 7.43 -1.71
C PRO A 81 -12.07 8.15 -0.38
N LYS A 82 -13.23 7.95 0.24
CA LYS A 82 -13.63 8.58 1.50
C LYS A 82 -13.42 7.67 2.71
N SER A 83 -13.09 6.41 2.46
CA SER A 83 -12.81 5.42 3.49
C SER A 83 -11.70 4.47 3.05
N ILE A 84 -11.08 3.81 4.02
CA ILE A 84 -10.06 2.78 3.75
C ILE A 84 -10.67 1.57 3.03
N GLN A 85 -11.92 1.22 3.34
CA GLN A 85 -12.64 0.13 2.66
C GLN A 85 -12.85 0.42 1.18
N GLU A 86 -13.29 1.64 0.85
CA GLU A 86 -13.43 2.07 -0.54
C GLU A 86 -12.08 2.06 -1.28
N ALA A 87 -11.00 2.46 -0.60
CA ALA A 87 -9.66 2.39 -1.18
C ALA A 87 -9.21 0.93 -1.44
N ILE A 88 -9.48 0.00 -0.52
CA ILE A 88 -9.24 -1.44 -0.72
C ILE A 88 -10.00 -1.94 -1.94
N ASP A 89 -11.29 -1.61 -2.06
CA ASP A 89 -12.13 -2.10 -3.14
C ASP A 89 -11.68 -1.56 -4.50
N LEU A 90 -11.26 -0.30 -4.57
CA LEU A 90 -10.68 0.32 -5.77
C LEU A 90 -9.36 -0.34 -6.19
N VAL A 91 -8.47 -0.61 -5.24
CA VAL A 91 -7.19 -1.30 -5.52
C VAL A 91 -7.46 -2.72 -6.01
N ARG A 92 -8.32 -3.47 -5.31
CA ARG A 92 -8.67 -4.85 -5.66
C ARG A 92 -9.34 -4.93 -7.03
N HIS A 93 -10.25 -4.01 -7.33
CA HIS A 93 -10.93 -3.97 -8.61
C HIS A 93 -9.96 -3.67 -9.76
N HIS A 94 -9.04 -2.72 -9.58
CA HIS A 94 -7.99 -2.44 -10.55
C HIS A 94 -7.12 -3.67 -10.80
N GLN A 95 -6.66 -4.34 -9.74
CA GLN A 95 -5.86 -5.58 -9.86
C GLN A 95 -6.60 -6.67 -10.63
N TYR A 96 -7.89 -6.86 -10.34
CA TYR A 96 -8.74 -7.82 -11.05
C TYR A 96 -8.86 -7.50 -12.55
N ILE A 97 -9.14 -6.24 -12.90
CA ILE A 97 -9.26 -5.81 -14.30
C ILE A 97 -7.93 -5.99 -15.02
N THR A 98 -6.82 -5.54 -14.44
CA THR A 98 -5.48 -5.68 -15.02
C THR A 98 -5.16 -7.15 -15.26
N GLN A 99 -5.43 -8.03 -14.29
CA GLN A 99 -5.24 -9.46 -14.48
C GLN A 99 -6.12 -10.03 -15.59
N ALA A 100 -7.39 -9.60 -15.72
CA ALA A 100 -8.29 -10.08 -16.77
C ALA A 100 -7.89 -9.59 -18.17
N VAL A 101 -7.42 -8.35 -18.29
CA VAL A 101 -7.01 -7.74 -19.57
C VAL A 101 -5.62 -8.22 -19.99
N GLU A 102 -4.68 -8.31 -19.04
CA GLU A 102 -3.28 -8.65 -19.30
C GLU A 102 -3.00 -10.15 -19.20
N GLY A 103 -3.82 -10.92 -18.47
CA GLY A 103 -3.72 -12.38 -18.36
C GLY A 103 -3.94 -13.13 -19.68
N ASN A 104 -4.39 -12.43 -20.73
CA ASN A 104 -4.47 -12.95 -22.10
C ASN A 104 -3.33 -12.48 -23.02
N LYS A 105 -2.34 -11.74 -22.51
CA LYS A 105 -1.13 -11.43 -23.28
C LYS A 105 -0.24 -12.68 -23.30
N VAL A 106 -0.48 -13.56 -24.28
CA VAL A 106 0.53 -14.55 -24.70
C VAL A 106 1.86 -13.80 -24.86
N PRO A 107 2.97 -14.29 -24.28
CA PRO A 107 4.26 -13.63 -24.44
C PRO A 107 4.61 -13.61 -25.93
N ARG A 108 4.49 -12.44 -26.59
CA ARG A 108 5.08 -12.23 -27.91
C ARG A 108 6.58 -12.11 -27.73
N GLY A 109 7.25 -13.25 -27.55
CA GLY A 109 8.66 -13.23 -27.18
C GLY A 109 9.37 -14.58 -27.11
N ARG A 110 9.07 -15.54 -28.00
CA ARG A 110 10.04 -16.57 -28.46
C ARG A 110 9.47 -17.40 -29.63
N ALA A 111 9.38 -16.81 -30.80
CA ALA A 111 9.25 -17.54 -32.06
C ALA A 111 10.46 -17.17 -32.94
N VAL A 112 11.63 -17.67 -32.56
CA VAL A 112 12.91 -17.71 -33.30
C VAL A 112 13.73 -18.77 -32.54
N ASN A 113 14.12 -19.94 -33.05
CA ASN A 113 14.20 -20.52 -34.38
C ASN A 113 13.74 -21.99 -34.33
N LEU A 114 12.82 -22.37 -35.21
CA LEU A 114 12.69 -23.73 -35.73
C LEU A 114 12.97 -23.63 -37.23
N VAL A 115 14.25 -23.60 -37.60
CA VAL A 115 14.67 -23.89 -38.97
C VAL A 115 15.62 -25.06 -38.89
N SER A 116 15.06 -26.19 -39.30
CA SER A 116 15.64 -27.40 -39.87
C SER A 116 17.16 -27.53 -39.87
N SER A 117 17.62 -28.57 -39.16
CA SER A 117 18.72 -29.40 -39.65
C SER A 117 18.23 -30.85 -39.70
N SER A 118 17.35 -31.12 -40.67
CA SER A 118 17.41 -32.38 -41.39
C SER A 118 18.45 -32.18 -42.46
N ASN A 119 19.54 -32.92 -42.41
CA ASN A 119 20.14 -33.57 -43.57
C ASN A 119 21.14 -34.61 -43.09
N GLU A 120 20.94 -35.80 -43.65
CA GLU A 120 21.75 -37.00 -43.57
C GLU A 120 23.17 -36.74 -44.12
N ASP A 121 24.17 -37.38 -43.51
CA ASP A 121 25.14 -38.29 -44.14
C ASP A 121 25.93 -39.05 -43.06
#